data_AF-A0A2E4ADN3-F1
#
_entry.id   AF-A0A2E4ADN3-F1
#
_cell.length_a   1.000
_cell.length_b   1.000
_cell.length_c   1.000
_cell.angle_alpha   90.00
_cell.angle_beta   90.00
_cell.angle_gamma   90.00
#
_symmetry.space_group_name_H-M   'P 1'
#
loop_
_entity.id
_entity.type
_entity.pdbx_description
1 polymer ?
#
loop_
_entity_poly.entity_id
_entity_poly.type
_entity_poly.pdbx_seq_one_letter_code
_entity_poly.pdbx_strand_id
1 'polypeptide(L)'
;MANIKGQIKRNRQNEKRRQRNKGIRSEINSRVKSAVNNAESGSASSKDLQNAVKKIDKAVAKGIMHKNTAARKKSRLSKKLNSLES
;
A
#
# COMPACT_ATOMS: atom_id res chain seq x y z
N MET A 1 23.72 -17.44 10.68
CA MET A 1 23.33 -18.62 9.86
C MET A 1 22.30 -19.44 10.63
N ALA A 2 21.33 -20.04 9.95
CA ALA A 2 20.39 -20.96 10.60
C ALA A 2 20.96 -22.38 10.53
N ASN A 3 21.21 -23.01 11.68
CA ASN A 3 21.87 -24.31 11.73
C ASN A 3 20.87 -25.49 11.74
N ILE A 4 19.63 -25.23 12.17
CA ILE A 4 18.56 -26.23 12.19
C ILE A 4 17.86 -26.28 10.83
N LYS A 5 17.66 -27.48 10.25
CA LYS A 5 16.99 -27.68 8.95
C LYS A 5 15.67 -26.92 8.82
N GLY A 6 14.87 -26.91 9.88
CA GLY A 6 13.61 -26.16 9.96
C GLY A 6 13.80 -24.65 9.81
N GLN A 7 14.82 -24.08 10.45
CA GLN A 7 15.13 -22.65 10.36
C GLN A 7 15.63 -22.26 8.97
N ILE A 8 16.47 -23.09 8.32
CA ILE A 8 16.92 -22.88 6.93
C ILE A 8 15.70 -22.82 5.98
N LYS A 9 14.71 -23.70 6.17
CA LYS A 9 13.46 -23.68 5.40
C LYS A 9 12.67 -22.39 5.66
N ARG A 10 12.55 -21.95 6.93
CA ARG A 10 11.86 -20.70 7.27
C ARG A 10 12.53 -19.48 6.65
N ASN A 11 13.86 -19.39 6.66
CA ASN A 11 14.60 -18.29 6.04
C ASN A 11 14.27 -18.17 4.55
N ARG A 12 14.33 -19.28 3.80
CA ARG A 12 13.97 -19.31 2.36
C ARG A 12 12.53 -18.86 2.10
N GLN A 13 11.58 -19.30 2.93
CA GLN A 13 10.18 -18.90 2.78
C GLN A 13 9.97 -17.42 3.13
N ASN A 14 10.62 -16.94 4.19
CA ASN A 14 10.51 -15.56 4.66
C ASN A 14 11.06 -14.60 3.62
N GLU A 15 12.18 -14.92 2.98
CA GLU A 15 12.74 -14.11 1.92
C GLU A 15 11.78 -13.97 0.72
N LYS A 16 11.20 -15.08 0.25
CA LYS A 16 10.20 -15.06 -0.83
C LYS A 16 8.99 -14.17 -0.47
N ARG A 17 8.47 -14.32 0.75
CA ARG A 17 7.36 -13.47 1.26
C ARG A 17 7.78 -12.00 1.37
N ARG A 18 9.00 -11.73 1.84
CA ARG A 18 9.56 -10.38 1.99
C ARG A 18 9.61 -9.67 0.64
N GLN A 19 10.18 -10.30 -0.39
CA GLN A 19 10.30 -9.69 -1.72
C GLN A 19 8.93 -9.36 -2.32
N ARG A 20 7.98 -10.30 -2.26
CA ARG A 20 6.60 -10.08 -2.72
C ARG A 20 5.93 -8.91 -1.98
N ASN A 21 6.03 -8.90 -0.65
CA ASN A 21 5.38 -7.88 0.17
C ASN A 21 6.04 -6.51 -0.01
N LYS A 22 7.37 -6.46 -0.24
CA LYS A 22 8.11 -5.23 -0.55
C LYS A 22 7.57 -4.57 -1.82
N GLY A 23 7.40 -5.34 -2.90
CA GLY A 23 6.85 -4.83 -4.17
C GLY A 23 5.45 -4.24 -3.99
N ILE A 24 4.55 -4.97 -3.32
CA ILE A 24 3.16 -4.52 -3.09
C ILE A 24 3.13 -3.25 -2.22
N ARG A 25 3.94 -3.17 -1.16
CA ARG A 25 4.01 -1.98 -0.31
C ARG A 25 4.55 -0.77 -1.07
N SER A 26 5.58 -0.96 -1.89
CA SER A 26 6.15 0.09 -2.73
C SER A 26 5.11 0.61 -3.72
N GLU A 27 4.43 -0.28 -4.43
CA GLU A 27 3.39 0.05 -5.40
C GLU A 27 2.27 0.90 -4.76
N ILE A 28 1.80 0.52 -3.57
CA ILE A 28 0.78 1.27 -2.83
C ILE A 28 1.28 2.66 -2.45
N ASN A 29 2.50 2.77 -1.92
CA ASN A 29 3.05 4.06 -1.52
C ASN A 29 3.23 4.99 -2.73
N SER A 30 3.73 4.47 -3.86
CA SER A 30 3.86 5.24 -5.10
C SER A 30 2.51 5.74 -5.60
N ARG A 31 1.49 4.88 -5.68
CA ARG A 31 0.15 5.30 -6.14
C ARG A 31 -0.51 6.32 -5.22
N VAL A 32 -0.37 6.15 -3.91
CA VAL A 32 -0.89 7.13 -2.95
C VAL A 32 -0.19 8.48 -3.13
N LYS A 33 1.12 8.48 -3.34
CA LYS A 33 1.89 9.71 -3.59
C LYS A 33 1.47 10.38 -4.90
N SER A 34 1.36 9.61 -5.99
CA SER A 34 0.90 10.13 -7.28
C SER A 34 -0.52 10.70 -7.20
N ALA A 35 -1.44 10.02 -6.51
CA ALA A 35 -2.81 10.50 -6.35
C ALA A 35 -2.87 11.84 -5.59
N VAL A 36 -2.03 12.00 -4.55
CA VAL A 36 -1.95 13.27 -3.80
C VAL A 36 -1.33 14.38 -4.67
N ASN A 37 -0.22 14.09 -5.35
CA ASN A 37 0.45 15.09 -6.20
C ASN A 37 -0.47 15.55 -7.36
N ASN A 38 -1.16 14.61 -8.02
CA ASN A 38 -2.08 14.93 -9.11
C ASN A 38 -3.26 15.79 -8.61
N ALA A 39 -3.71 15.55 -7.36
CA ALA A 39 -4.77 16.36 -6.76
C ALA A 39 -4.30 17.79 -6.51
N GLU A 40 -3.07 17.97 -6.02
CA GLU A 40 -2.49 19.31 -5.83
C GLU A 40 -2.28 20.06 -7.16
N SER A 41 -1.98 19.36 -8.26
CA SER A 41 -1.84 19.97 -9.59
C SER A 41 -3.16 20.12 -10.37
N GLY A 42 -4.32 19.80 -9.77
CA GLY A 42 -5.63 19.87 -10.43
C GLY A 42 -5.84 18.84 -11.56
N SER A 43 -4.95 17.85 -11.68
CA SER A 43 -4.96 16.80 -12.71
C SER A 43 -5.39 15.43 -12.16
N ALA A 44 -5.90 15.37 -10.93
CA ALA A 44 -6.34 14.14 -10.31
C ALA A 44 -7.52 13.52 -11.07
N SER A 45 -7.27 12.39 -11.72
CA SER A 45 -8.34 11.55 -12.23
C SER A 45 -9.00 10.80 -11.08
N SER A 46 -10.33 10.85 -11.00
CA SER A 46 -11.15 10.01 -10.08
C SER A 46 -10.75 8.53 -10.15
N LYS A 47 -10.31 8.05 -11.33
CA LYS A 47 -9.84 6.68 -11.56
C LYS A 47 -8.56 6.35 -10.78
N ASP A 48 -7.61 7.28 -10.66
CA ASP A 48 -6.35 7.04 -9.94
C ASP A 48 -6.58 6.85 -8.44
N LEU A 49 -7.51 7.63 -7.90
CA LEU A 49 -7.89 7.57 -6.50
C LEU A 49 -8.62 6.26 -6.18
N GLN A 50 -9.58 5.87 -7.03
CA GLN A 50 -10.25 4.57 -6.92
C GLN A 50 -9.26 3.41 -7.02
N ASN A 51 -8.28 3.48 -7.93
CA ASN A 51 -7.24 2.47 -8.07
C ASN A 51 -6.34 2.38 -6.83
N ALA A 52 -5.97 3.51 -6.23
CA ALA A 52 -5.19 3.56 -5.00
C ALA A 52 -5.95 2.92 -3.83
N VAL A 53 -7.23 3.27 -3.65
CA VAL A 53 -8.10 2.69 -2.61
C VAL A 53 -8.25 1.18 -2.80
N LYS A 54 -8.57 0.74 -4.03
CA LYS A 54 -8.70 -0.69 -4.37
C LYS A 54 -7.43 -1.48 -4.06
N LYS A 55 -6.25 -0.91 -4.31
CA LYS A 55 -4.96 -1.55 -4.01
C LYS A 55 -4.69 -1.62 -2.51
N ILE A 56 -5.06 -0.60 -1.74
CA ILE A 56 -4.97 -0.61 -0.27
C ILE A 56 -5.83 -1.74 0.30
N ASP A 57 -7.09 -1.85 -0.12
CA ASP A 57 -8.01 -2.87 0.41
C ASP A 57 -7.58 -4.29 0.01
N LYS A 58 -7.08 -4.48 -1.22
CA LYS A 58 -6.47 -5.76 -1.64
C LYS A 58 -5.25 -6.15 -0.79
N ALA A 59 -4.48 -5.18 -0.29
CA ALA A 59 -3.34 -5.47 0.57
C ALA A 59 -3.74 -5.92 1.97
N VAL A 60 -4.89 -5.43 2.48
CA VAL A 60 -5.50 -5.91 3.72
C VAL A 60 -6.01 -7.33 3.54
N ALA A 61 -6.75 -7.60 2.47
CA ALA A 61 -7.25 -8.94 2.15
C ALA A 61 -6.12 -10.00 2.05
N LYS A 62 -4.94 -9.59 1.55
CA LYS A 62 -3.75 -10.44 1.46
C LYS A 62 -2.93 -10.52 2.77
N GLY A 63 -3.37 -9.87 3.85
CA GLY A 63 -2.67 -9.84 5.13
C GLY A 63 -1.33 -9.09 5.12
N ILE A 64 -1.09 -8.23 4.11
CA ILE A 64 0.17 -7.49 3.95
C ILE A 64 0.17 -6.20 4.78
N MET A 65 -1.03 -5.63 4.99
CA MET A 65 -1.29 -4.40 5.73
C MET A 65 -2.40 -4.63 6.75
N HIS A 66 -2.26 -4.04 7.93
CA HIS A 66 -3.31 -4.08 8.95
C HIS A 66 -4.49 -3.17 8.58
N LYS A 67 -5.71 -3.56 8.96
CA LYS A 67 -6.95 -2.81 8.70
C LYS A 67 -6.88 -1.35 9.16
N ASN A 68 -6.27 -1.09 10.32
CA ASN A 68 -6.13 0.26 10.86
C ASN A 68 -5.15 1.12 10.04
N THR A 69 -4.09 0.52 9.49
CA THR A 69 -3.15 1.21 8.62
C THR A 69 -3.81 1.59 7.30
N ALA A 70 -4.62 0.69 6.75
CA ALA A 70 -5.41 0.97 5.56
C ALA A 70 -6.44 2.07 5.80
N ALA A 71 -7.20 2.01 6.90
CA ALA A 71 -8.17 3.04 7.28
C ALA A 71 -7.50 4.41 7.42
N ARG A 72 -6.33 4.48 8.09
CA ARG A 72 -5.55 5.73 8.22
C ARG A 72 -5.12 6.29 6.86
N LYS A 73 -4.65 5.44 5.95
CA LYS A 73 -4.25 5.86 4.60
C LYS A 73 -5.44 6.38 3.79
N LYS A 74 -6.59 5.69 3.83
CA LYS A 74 -7.82 6.13 3.15
C LYS A 74 -8.31 7.47 3.70
N SER A 75 -8.39 7.60 5.03
CA SER A 75 -8.82 8.85 5.69
C SER A 75 -7.93 10.04 5.31
N ARG A 76 -6.61 9.86 5.28
CA ARG A 76 -5.68 10.94 4.87
C ARG A 76 -5.85 11.35 3.42
N LEU A 77 -6.05 10.38 2.51
CA LEU A 77 -6.34 10.66 1.10
C LEU A 77 -7.62 11.47 0.94
N SER A 78 -8.71 11.04 1.58
CA SER A 78 -10.00 11.73 1.50
C SER A 78 -9.93 13.15 2.09
N LYS A 79 -9.29 13.34 3.25
CA LYS A 79 -9.13 14.68 3.85
C LYS A 79 -8.38 15.64 2.94
N LYS A 80 -7.32 15.15 2.28
CA LYS A 80 -6.50 15.97 1.38
C LYS A 80 -7.30 16.36 0.13
N LEU A 81 -8.07 15.43 -0.45
CA LEU A 81 -8.92 15.72 -1.60
C LEU A 81 -10.02 16.73 -1.27
N ASN A 82 -10.75 16.51 -0.18
CA ASN A 82 -11.82 17.43 0.23
C ASN A 82 -11.31 18.85 0.50
N SER A 83 -10.09 18.98 1.07
CA SER A 83 -9.43 20.27 1.29
C SER A 83 -9.00 20.97 0.01
N LEU A 84 -8.89 20.26 -1.11
CA LEU A 84 -8.57 20.84 -2.42
C LEU A 84 -9.84 21.21 -3.21
N GLU A 85 -10.98 20.59 -2.87
CA GLU A 85 -12.29 20.89 -3.47
C GLU A 85 -13.05 22.02 -2.73
N SER A 86 -12.64 22.37 -1.50
CA SER A 86 -13.18 23.49 -0.71
C SER A 86 -12.39 24.77 -0.96
#